data_AF-L8HWB9-F1
#
_entry.id   AF-L8HWB9-F1
#
_cell.length_a   1.000
_cell.length_b   1.000
_cell.length_c   1.000
_cell.angle_alpha   90.00
_cell.angle_beta   90.00
_cell.angle_gamma   90.00
#
_symmetry.space_group_name_H-M   'P 1'
#
loop_
_entity.id
_entity.type
_entity.pdbx_description
1 polymer ?
#
loop_
_entity_poly.entity_id
_entity_poly.type
_entity_poly.pdbx_seq_one_letter_code
_entity_poly.pdbx_strand_id
1 'polypeptide(L)'
;QFEEKFIEKPEDLDKLKNDGSLMFQQVPMVEIDGMKLVQTRAILNYIATKYNLYGKDMKERALIDMYSEGVADLGEMIMHFPLCPPAEKDAKLTLIREKTTNRYLPAFENVLKSHGQDYLVGNKLSRADIHLVELLYYVEELDPRLLANFPLLKALKARVSNIPAVKKFLQPGSQRKPPTDEKKIEEARKVFKF
;
A
#
# COMPACT_ATOMS: atom_id res chain seq x y z
N GLN A 1 -18.34 0.95 2.34
CA GLN A 1 -18.22 2.41 2.51
C GLN A 1 -17.52 2.64 3.83
N PHE A 2 -16.68 3.66 3.94
CA PHE A 2 -15.96 4.01 5.18
C PHE A 2 -15.93 5.53 5.31
N GLU A 3 -15.75 6.00 6.53
CA GLU A 3 -15.58 7.42 6.84
C GLU A 3 -14.14 7.68 7.28
N GLU A 4 -13.69 8.92 7.13
CA GLU A 4 -12.36 9.36 7.53
C GLU A 4 -12.48 10.52 8.51
N LYS A 5 -11.74 10.44 9.61
CA LYS A 5 -11.56 11.54 10.55
C LYS A 5 -10.11 11.99 10.49
N PHE A 6 -9.87 13.18 9.95
CA PHE A 6 -8.52 13.71 9.79
C PHE A 6 -7.97 14.25 11.11
N ILE A 7 -6.66 14.10 11.28
CA ILE A 7 -5.88 14.73 12.34
C ILE A 7 -5.24 15.95 11.70
N GLU A 8 -5.69 17.15 12.05
CA GLU A 8 -5.26 18.39 11.40
C GLU A 8 -4.23 19.16 12.25
N LYS A 9 -4.27 18.96 13.57
CA LYS A 9 -3.39 19.64 14.53
C LYS A 9 -2.91 18.69 15.63
N PRO A 10 -1.80 19.02 16.34
CA PRO A 10 -1.26 18.18 17.41
C PRO A 10 -2.29 17.81 18.48
N GLU A 11 -3.20 18.73 18.80
CA GLU A 11 -4.24 18.53 19.83
C GLU A 11 -5.24 17.43 19.45
N ASP A 12 -5.47 17.19 18.16
CA ASP A 12 -6.35 16.11 17.70
C ASP A 12 -5.72 14.74 17.98
N LEU A 13 -4.40 14.63 17.74
CA LEU A 13 -3.64 13.42 18.04
C LEU A 13 -3.55 13.20 19.57
N ASP A 14 -3.28 14.26 20.33
CA ASP A 14 -3.21 14.17 21.79
C ASP A 14 -4.56 13.79 22.40
N LYS A 15 -5.68 14.25 21.83
CA LYS A 15 -7.01 13.80 22.22
C LYS A 15 -7.18 12.29 22.02
N LEU A 16 -6.79 11.74 20.87
CA LEU A 16 -6.88 10.29 20.61
C LEU A 16 -6.03 9.46 21.60
N LYS A 17 -4.86 9.97 21.98
CA LYS A 17 -4.00 9.37 23.00
C LYS A 17 -4.65 9.40 24.38
N ASN A 18 -5.13 10.56 24.80
CA ASN A 18 -5.75 10.78 26.11
C ASN A 18 -7.07 10.00 26.28
N ASP A 19 -7.85 9.83 25.20
CA ASP A 19 -9.07 9.03 25.17
C ASP A 19 -8.78 7.51 25.21
N GLY A 20 -7.51 7.09 25.30
CA GLY A 20 -7.11 5.68 25.31
C GLY A 20 -7.39 4.94 23.99
N SER A 21 -7.58 5.68 22.89
CA SER A 21 -7.95 5.10 21.60
C SER A 21 -6.78 4.48 20.84
N LEU A 22 -5.54 4.83 21.22
CA LEU A 22 -4.32 4.41 20.54
C LEU A 22 -3.47 3.54 21.47
N MET A 23 -3.52 2.21 21.30
CA MET A 23 -2.80 1.25 22.16
C MET A 23 -1.30 1.56 22.28
N PHE A 24 -0.66 1.98 21.19
CA PHE A 24 0.77 2.33 21.14
C PHE A 24 1.00 3.82 20.89
N GLN A 25 0.01 4.68 21.16
CA GLN A 25 0.10 6.13 20.95
C GLN A 25 0.42 6.55 19.51
N GLN A 26 0.13 5.67 18.55
CA GLN A 26 0.42 5.82 17.12
C GLN A 26 -0.83 5.57 16.29
N VAL A 27 -0.87 6.22 15.12
CA VAL A 27 -1.75 5.90 14.00
C VAL A 27 -0.95 5.15 12.92
N PRO A 28 -1.57 4.41 11.99
CA PRO A 28 -3.01 4.30 11.70
C PRO A 28 -3.85 3.65 12.81
N MET A 29 -5.11 4.10 12.93
CA MET A 29 -6.16 3.49 13.76
C MET A 29 -7.45 3.39 12.95
N VAL A 30 -8.15 2.26 13.04
CA VAL A 30 -9.45 2.04 12.39
C VAL A 30 -10.46 1.55 13.42
N GLU A 31 -11.61 2.22 13.49
CA GLU A 31 -12.78 1.76 14.22
C GLU A 31 -13.60 0.82 13.33
N ILE A 32 -13.70 -0.46 13.70
CA ILE A 32 -14.41 -1.48 12.91
C ILE A 32 -14.92 -2.61 13.82
N ASP A 33 -16.17 -3.03 13.61
CA ASP A 33 -16.81 -4.12 14.36
C ASP A 33 -16.71 -3.97 15.89
N GLY A 34 -16.82 -2.73 16.38
CA GLY A 34 -16.71 -2.41 17.81
C GLY A 34 -15.28 -2.40 18.38
N MET A 35 -14.26 -2.60 17.53
CA MET A 35 -12.85 -2.56 17.91
C MET A 35 -12.19 -1.25 17.45
N LYS A 36 -11.15 -0.84 18.18
CA LYS A 36 -10.20 0.21 17.77
C LYS A 36 -8.87 -0.46 17.43
N LEU A 37 -8.67 -0.80 16.16
CA LEU A 37 -7.47 -1.51 15.70
C LEU A 37 -6.38 -0.50 15.32
N VAL A 38 -5.20 -0.61 15.93
CA VAL A 38 -3.96 0.05 15.49
C VAL A 38 -3.02 -0.97 14.84
N GLN A 39 -1.89 -0.51 14.29
CA GLN A 39 -0.92 -1.29 13.51
C GLN A 39 -1.44 -1.68 12.12
N THR A 40 -0.81 -1.12 11.08
CA THR A 40 -1.20 -1.28 9.68
C THR A 40 -1.39 -2.74 9.29
N ARG A 41 -0.44 -3.62 9.63
CA ARG A 41 -0.50 -5.06 9.30
C ARG A 41 -1.69 -5.76 9.97
N ALA A 42 -1.99 -5.43 11.23
CA ALA A 42 -3.14 -6.01 11.95
C ALA A 42 -4.48 -5.58 11.33
N ILE A 43 -4.62 -4.29 11.02
CA ILE A 43 -5.80 -3.72 10.35
C ILE A 43 -6.02 -4.40 8.99
N LEU A 44 -4.98 -4.50 8.16
CA LEU A 44 -5.05 -5.12 6.84
C LEU A 44 -5.36 -6.63 6.91
N ASN A 45 -4.78 -7.36 7.86
CA ASN A 45 -5.08 -8.78 8.08
C ASN A 45 -6.55 -8.99 8.45
N TYR A 46 -7.10 -8.15 9.33
CA TYR A 46 -8.49 -8.24 9.75
C TYR A 46 -9.45 -7.98 8.58
N ILE A 47 -9.25 -6.88 7.85
CA ILE A 47 -10.08 -6.51 6.70
C ILE A 47 -10.01 -7.59 5.61
N ALA A 48 -8.80 -8.07 5.27
CA ALA A 48 -8.64 -9.10 4.25
C ALA A 48 -9.34 -10.41 4.63
N THR A 49 -9.28 -10.79 5.92
CA THR A 49 -9.99 -11.97 6.42
C THR A 49 -11.50 -11.78 6.35
N LYS A 50 -12.03 -10.66 6.88
CA LYS A 50 -13.46 -10.35 6.92
C LYS A 50 -14.11 -10.38 5.53
N TYR A 51 -13.39 -9.91 4.51
CA TYR A 51 -13.90 -9.81 3.14
C TYR A 51 -13.39 -10.90 2.19
N ASN A 52 -12.88 -12.03 2.71
CA ASN A 52 -12.46 -13.20 1.94
C ASN A 52 -11.37 -12.92 0.87
N LEU A 53 -10.44 -12.03 1.19
CA LEU A 53 -9.29 -11.63 0.36
C LEU A 53 -7.97 -12.23 0.86
N TYR A 54 -8.02 -13.25 1.73
CA TYR A 54 -6.86 -13.75 2.45
C TYR A 54 -6.69 -15.26 2.35
N GLY A 55 -6.81 -15.79 1.12
CA GLY A 55 -6.61 -17.20 0.80
C GLY A 55 -7.66 -18.13 1.42
N LYS A 56 -7.76 -19.36 0.90
CA LYS A 56 -8.69 -20.37 1.43
C LYS A 56 -8.10 -21.23 2.54
N ASP A 57 -6.77 -21.33 2.60
CA ASP A 57 -6.05 -22.17 3.54
C ASP A 57 -4.72 -21.53 3.98
N MET A 58 -4.02 -22.21 4.89
CA MET A 58 -2.76 -21.74 5.46
C MET A 58 -1.65 -21.59 4.40
N LYS A 59 -1.65 -22.41 3.34
CA LYS A 59 -0.62 -22.35 2.31
C LYS A 59 -0.82 -21.13 1.41
N GLU A 60 -2.05 -20.87 0.99
CA GLU A 60 -2.37 -19.66 0.24
C GLU A 60 -2.11 -18.40 1.06
N ARG A 61 -2.45 -18.41 2.36
CA ARG A 61 -2.13 -17.29 3.27
C ARG A 61 -0.64 -17.01 3.36
N ALA A 62 0.19 -18.05 3.51
CA ALA A 62 1.63 -17.89 3.57
C ALA A 62 2.22 -17.25 2.30
N LEU A 63 1.70 -17.62 1.12
CA LEU A 63 2.09 -16.99 -0.15
C LEU A 63 1.64 -15.53 -0.21
N ILE A 64 0.39 -15.25 0.16
CA ILE A 64 -0.16 -13.89 0.19
C ILE A 64 0.63 -12.99 1.15
N ASP A 65 1.05 -13.50 2.30
CA ASP A 65 1.86 -12.76 3.28
C ASP A 65 3.25 -12.47 2.74
N MET A 66 3.95 -13.47 2.21
CA MET A 66 5.26 -13.28 1.61
C MET A 66 5.23 -12.24 0.48
N TYR A 67 4.19 -12.27 -0.35
CA TYR A 67 4.00 -11.30 -1.44
C TYR A 67 3.66 -9.90 -0.90
N SER A 68 2.78 -9.81 0.09
CA SER A 68 2.37 -8.53 0.69
C SER A 68 3.54 -7.85 1.43
N GLU A 69 4.40 -8.62 2.12
CA GLU A 69 5.57 -8.06 2.79
C GLU A 69 6.64 -7.59 1.78
N GLY A 70 6.83 -8.33 0.68
CA GLY A 70 7.70 -7.86 -0.42
C GLY A 70 7.18 -6.56 -1.08
N VAL A 71 5.85 -6.42 -1.22
CA VAL A 71 5.22 -5.16 -1.64
C VAL A 71 5.46 -4.06 -0.61
N ALA A 72 5.30 -4.35 0.68
CA ALA A 72 5.48 -3.39 1.76
C ALA A 72 6.92 -2.86 1.81
N ASP A 73 7.94 -3.70 1.64
CA ASP A 73 9.35 -3.27 1.63
C ASP A 73 9.63 -2.22 0.55
N LEU A 74 9.17 -2.45 -0.69
CA LEU A 74 9.36 -1.47 -1.77
C LEU A 74 8.48 -0.24 -1.57
N GLY A 75 7.23 -0.47 -1.15
CA GLY A 75 6.27 0.59 -0.86
C GLY A 75 6.78 1.55 0.21
N GLU A 76 7.38 1.05 1.29
CA GLU A 76 8.00 1.85 2.35
C GLU A 76 9.17 2.68 1.79
N MET A 77 10.01 2.13 0.90
CA MET A 77 11.09 2.91 0.29
C MET A 77 10.57 4.09 -0.53
N ILE A 78 9.50 3.87 -1.31
CA ILE A 78 8.85 4.92 -2.12
C ILE A 78 8.14 5.94 -1.20
N MET A 79 7.41 5.47 -0.20
CA MET A 79 6.66 6.31 0.74
C MET A 79 7.57 7.27 1.51
N HIS A 80 8.75 6.82 1.93
CA HIS A 80 9.70 7.65 2.67
C HIS A 80 10.58 8.53 1.77
N PHE A 81 10.59 8.32 0.45
CA PHE A 81 11.42 9.10 -0.47
C PHE A 81 11.22 10.62 -0.38
N PRO A 82 9.98 11.17 -0.27
CA PRO A 82 9.77 12.61 -0.11
C PRO A 82 10.41 13.19 1.16
N LEU A 83 10.58 12.37 2.20
CA LEU A 83 11.16 12.77 3.49
C LEU A 83 12.70 12.72 3.49
N CYS A 84 13.32 12.17 2.45
CA CYS A 84 14.76 12.03 2.33
C CYS A 84 15.45 13.42 2.25
N PRO A 85 16.58 13.64 2.95
CA PRO A 85 17.35 14.87 2.84
C PRO A 85 17.72 15.19 1.39
N PRO A 86 17.71 16.46 0.97
CA PRO A 86 18.02 16.83 -0.43
C PRO A 86 19.32 16.24 -0.96
N ALA A 87 20.37 16.17 -0.14
CA ALA A 87 21.68 15.63 -0.52
C ALA A 87 21.68 14.11 -0.81
N GLU A 88 20.68 13.37 -0.31
CA GLU A 88 20.59 11.91 -0.45
C GLU A 88 19.55 11.47 -1.48
N LYS A 89 18.71 12.41 -1.98
CA LYS A 89 17.58 12.08 -2.87
C LYS A 89 18.00 11.32 -4.12
N ASP A 90 19.07 11.74 -4.80
CA ASP A 90 19.50 11.09 -6.05
C ASP A 90 19.98 9.65 -5.81
N ALA A 91 20.73 9.42 -4.72
CA ALA A 91 21.19 8.09 -4.33
C ALA A 91 20.00 7.19 -3.94
N LYS A 92 19.05 7.73 -3.17
CA LYS A 92 17.84 6.99 -2.76
C LYS A 92 16.96 6.65 -3.95
N LEU A 93 16.75 7.57 -4.88
CA LEU A 93 15.97 7.35 -6.09
C LEU A 93 16.61 6.28 -6.98
N THR A 94 17.94 6.34 -7.15
CA THR A 94 18.70 5.32 -7.89
C THR A 94 18.51 3.94 -7.27
N LEU A 95 18.62 3.83 -5.95
CA LEU A 95 18.40 2.57 -5.24
C LEU A 95 16.97 2.03 -5.38
N ILE A 96 15.97 2.90 -5.30
CA ILE A 96 14.57 2.51 -5.48
C ILE A 96 14.35 1.96 -6.89
N ARG A 97 14.88 2.64 -7.92
CA ARG A 97 14.79 2.20 -9.32
C ARG A 97 15.46 0.84 -9.52
N GLU A 98 16.68 0.68 -9.04
CA GLU A 98 17.45 -0.58 -9.10
C GLU A 98 16.66 -1.73 -8.47
N LYS A 99 16.19 -1.56 -7.23
CA LYS A 99 15.43 -2.60 -6.54
C LYS A 99 14.11 -2.90 -7.22
N THR A 100 13.43 -1.89 -7.76
CA THR A 100 12.19 -2.06 -8.52
C THR A 100 12.44 -2.96 -9.72
N THR A 101 13.45 -2.67 -10.53
CA THR A 101 13.69 -3.38 -11.81
C THR A 101 14.38 -4.72 -11.64
N ASN A 102 15.24 -4.89 -10.65
CA ASN A 102 16.10 -6.06 -10.55
C ASN A 102 15.68 -7.06 -9.46
N ARG A 103 14.85 -6.63 -8.50
CA ARG A 103 14.41 -7.47 -7.38
C ARG A 103 12.91 -7.71 -7.37
N TYR A 104 12.12 -6.65 -7.22
CA TYR A 104 10.71 -6.81 -6.87
C TYR A 104 9.82 -7.11 -8.07
N LEU A 105 9.85 -6.30 -9.13
CA LEU A 105 8.99 -6.55 -10.29
C LEU A 105 9.32 -7.88 -11.01
N PRO A 106 10.59 -8.30 -11.20
CA PRO A 106 10.89 -9.61 -11.75
C PRO A 106 10.33 -10.76 -10.90
N ALA A 107 10.33 -10.64 -9.58
CA ALA A 107 9.79 -11.68 -8.70
C ALA A 107 8.29 -11.88 -8.94
N PHE A 108 7.49 -10.80 -8.99
CA PHE A 108 6.05 -10.90 -9.24
C PHE A 108 5.71 -11.29 -10.68
N GLU A 109 6.46 -10.79 -11.67
CA GLU A 109 6.31 -11.21 -13.07
C GLU A 109 6.55 -12.73 -13.21
N ASN A 110 7.57 -13.26 -12.52
CA ASN A 110 7.86 -14.69 -12.50
C ASN A 110 6.78 -15.51 -11.80
N VAL A 111 6.16 -14.99 -10.73
CA VAL A 111 4.99 -15.64 -10.09
C VAL A 111 3.88 -15.82 -11.12
N LEU A 112 3.43 -14.74 -11.77
CA LEU A 112 2.38 -14.79 -12.78
C LEU A 112 2.73 -15.74 -13.94
N LYS A 113 3.99 -15.71 -14.39
CA LYS A 113 4.49 -16.59 -15.45
C LYS A 113 4.49 -18.07 -15.05
N SER A 114 4.80 -18.38 -13.79
CA SER A 114 4.97 -19.75 -13.31
C SER A 114 3.69 -20.59 -13.39
N HIS A 115 2.54 -19.94 -13.17
CA HIS A 115 1.24 -20.62 -13.15
C HIS A 115 0.31 -20.16 -14.28
N GLY A 116 0.58 -19.04 -14.96
CA GLY A 116 -0.20 -18.55 -16.09
C GLY A 116 -1.66 -18.20 -15.74
N GLN A 117 -1.91 -17.75 -14.52
CA GLN A 117 -3.24 -17.42 -14.01
C GLN A 117 -3.45 -15.91 -13.94
N ASP A 118 -4.69 -15.51 -13.70
CA ASP A 118 -5.10 -14.11 -13.73
C ASP A 118 -4.76 -13.33 -12.44
N TYR A 119 -4.56 -14.05 -11.33
CA TYR A 119 -4.28 -13.51 -10.00
C TYR A 119 -3.05 -14.21 -9.40
N LEU A 120 -2.38 -13.56 -8.46
CA LEU A 120 -1.12 -14.02 -7.86
C LEU A 120 -1.25 -15.35 -7.10
N VAL A 121 -2.41 -15.61 -6.48
CA VAL A 121 -2.62 -16.80 -5.63
C VAL A 121 -3.99 -17.41 -5.90
N GLY A 122 -4.01 -18.73 -6.14
CA GLY A 122 -5.24 -19.52 -6.19
C GLY A 122 -6.22 -19.14 -7.30
N ASN A 123 -5.77 -18.45 -8.35
CA ASN A 123 -6.59 -17.86 -9.42
C ASN A 123 -7.82 -17.07 -8.92
N LYS A 124 -7.69 -16.38 -7.78
CA LYS A 124 -8.75 -15.59 -7.19
C LYS A 124 -8.17 -14.28 -6.64
N LEU A 125 -8.94 -13.20 -6.75
CA LEU A 125 -8.57 -11.92 -6.15
C LEU A 125 -8.26 -12.08 -4.65
N SER A 126 -7.08 -11.61 -4.26
CA SER A 126 -6.61 -11.53 -2.89
C SER A 126 -6.09 -10.14 -2.57
N ARG A 127 -5.75 -9.88 -1.31
CA ARG A 127 -5.10 -8.63 -0.92
C ARG A 127 -3.74 -8.44 -1.60
N ALA A 128 -3.04 -9.52 -1.95
CA ALA A 128 -1.74 -9.42 -2.62
C ALA A 128 -1.88 -8.73 -3.99
N ASP A 129 -2.95 -9.04 -4.74
CA ASP A 129 -3.23 -8.40 -6.02
C ASP A 129 -3.54 -6.90 -5.83
N ILE A 130 -4.34 -6.56 -4.81
CA ILE A 130 -4.69 -5.16 -4.49
C ILE A 130 -3.45 -4.37 -4.09
N HIS A 131 -2.64 -4.88 -3.16
CA HIS A 131 -1.41 -4.24 -2.71
C HIS A 131 -0.42 -4.06 -3.86
N LEU A 132 -0.24 -5.09 -4.69
CA LEU A 132 0.68 -5.00 -5.83
C LEU A 132 0.20 -3.96 -6.85
N VAL A 133 -1.10 -3.92 -7.17
CA VAL A 133 -1.65 -2.93 -8.11
C VAL A 133 -1.51 -1.51 -7.57
N GLU A 134 -1.74 -1.30 -6.27
CA GLU A 134 -1.47 -0.02 -5.62
C GLU A 134 0.00 0.41 -5.78
N LEU A 135 0.93 -0.51 -5.49
CA LEU A 135 2.37 -0.27 -5.68
C LEU A 135 2.73 0.04 -7.14
N LEU A 136 2.09 -0.61 -8.12
CA LEU A 136 2.33 -0.34 -9.55
C LEU A 136 1.91 1.08 -9.94
N TYR A 137 0.88 1.66 -9.32
CA TYR A 137 0.56 3.08 -9.52
C TYR A 137 1.66 3.98 -8.95
N TYR A 138 2.20 3.69 -7.77
CA TYR A 138 3.32 4.45 -7.20
C TYR A 138 4.59 4.35 -8.06
N VAL A 139 4.87 3.16 -8.61
CA VAL A 139 6.01 2.96 -9.53
C VAL A 139 5.83 3.77 -10.82
N GLU A 140 4.62 3.82 -11.38
CA GLU A 140 4.35 4.65 -12.57
C GLU A 140 4.46 6.14 -12.30
N GLU A 141 3.98 6.60 -11.14
CA GLU A 141 4.11 8.00 -10.72
C GLU A 141 5.59 8.39 -10.50
N LEU A 142 6.42 7.44 -10.06
CA LEU A 142 7.87 7.62 -9.88
C LEU A 142 8.62 7.66 -11.22
N ASP A 143 8.41 6.66 -12.07
CA ASP A 143 8.94 6.59 -13.44
C ASP A 143 8.17 5.52 -14.26
N PRO A 144 7.34 5.92 -15.23
CA PRO A 144 6.50 4.97 -15.97
C PRO A 144 7.30 3.98 -16.83
N ARG A 145 8.59 4.26 -17.10
CA ARG A 145 9.45 3.36 -17.87
C ARG A 145 9.81 2.10 -17.10
N LEU A 146 9.72 2.11 -15.77
CA LEU A 146 10.07 0.97 -14.92
C LEU A 146 9.15 -0.24 -15.17
N LEU A 147 7.93 -0.03 -15.66
CA LEU A 147 7.02 -1.12 -16.02
C LEU A 147 7.20 -1.64 -17.45
N ALA A 148 8.05 -1.01 -18.27
CA ALA A 148 8.11 -1.27 -19.71
C ALA A 148 8.24 -2.77 -20.06
N ASN A 149 9.09 -3.48 -19.32
CA ASN A 149 9.48 -4.87 -19.56
C ASN A 149 8.68 -5.91 -18.76
N PHE A 150 7.58 -5.52 -18.11
CA PHE A 150 6.77 -6.40 -17.26
C PHE A 150 5.32 -6.51 -17.78
N PRO A 151 5.10 -7.22 -18.91
CA PRO A 151 3.80 -7.31 -19.56
C PRO A 151 2.73 -8.00 -18.69
N LEU A 152 3.07 -9.00 -17.88
CA LEU A 152 2.10 -9.68 -17.02
C LEU A 152 1.66 -8.77 -15.87
N LEU A 153 2.59 -8.00 -15.28
CA LEU A 153 2.23 -6.98 -14.29
C LEU A 153 1.33 -5.89 -14.87
N LYS A 154 1.58 -5.43 -16.10
CA LYS A 154 0.68 -4.51 -16.81
C LYS A 154 -0.71 -5.11 -17.00
N ALA A 155 -0.79 -6.39 -17.37
CA ALA A 155 -2.05 -7.10 -17.54
C ALA A 155 -2.81 -7.25 -16.21
N LEU A 156 -2.11 -7.61 -15.12
CA LEU A 156 -2.69 -7.67 -13.77
C LEU A 156 -3.23 -6.30 -13.36
N LYS A 157 -2.44 -5.22 -13.54
CA LYS A 157 -2.86 -3.84 -13.27
C LYS A 157 -4.14 -3.50 -14.02
N ALA A 158 -4.18 -3.72 -15.33
CA ALA A 158 -5.36 -3.43 -16.14
C ALA A 158 -6.60 -4.22 -15.67
N ARG A 159 -6.42 -5.50 -15.32
CA ARG A 159 -7.50 -6.37 -14.86
C ARG A 159 -8.07 -5.91 -13.53
N VAL A 160 -7.21 -5.73 -12.53
CA VAL A 160 -7.62 -5.34 -11.17
C VAL A 160 -8.20 -3.92 -11.17
N SER A 161 -7.62 -2.98 -11.92
CA SER A 161 -8.16 -1.61 -12.06
C SER A 161 -9.54 -1.58 -12.73
N ASN A 162 -9.94 -2.61 -13.48
CA ASN A 162 -11.26 -2.71 -14.09
C ASN A 162 -12.31 -3.37 -13.20
N ILE A 163 -11.95 -3.91 -12.03
CA ILE A 163 -12.93 -4.42 -11.05
C ILE A 163 -13.83 -3.25 -10.63
N PRO A 164 -15.17 -3.38 -10.65
CA PRO A 164 -16.09 -2.25 -10.47
C PRO A 164 -15.80 -1.38 -9.23
N ALA A 165 -15.49 -2.00 -8.09
CA ALA A 165 -15.14 -1.28 -6.86
C ALA A 165 -13.81 -0.51 -6.98
N VAL A 166 -12.79 -1.12 -7.59
CA VAL A 166 -11.47 -0.49 -7.82
C VAL A 166 -11.59 0.62 -8.85
N LYS A 167 -12.28 0.35 -9.97
CA LYS A 167 -12.54 1.34 -11.02
C LYS A 167 -13.24 2.57 -10.46
N LYS A 168 -14.26 2.38 -9.61
CA LYS A 168 -14.94 3.46 -8.89
C LYS A 168 -13.98 4.21 -7.96
N PHE A 169 -13.12 3.50 -7.23
CA PHE A 169 -12.13 4.12 -6.35
C PHE A 169 -11.05 4.91 -7.10
N LEU A 170 -10.75 4.56 -8.35
CA LEU A 170 -9.79 5.28 -9.19
C LEU A 170 -10.37 6.53 -9.86
N GLN A 171 -11.70 6.72 -9.85
CA GLN A 171 -12.33 7.92 -10.42
C GLN A 171 -12.08 9.17 -9.56
N PRO A 172 -12.11 10.38 -10.17
CA PRO A 172 -12.14 11.63 -9.43
C PRO A 172 -13.29 11.68 -8.41
N GLY A 173 -13.03 12.31 -7.26
CA GLY A 173 -14.02 12.42 -6.17
C GLY A 173 -14.08 11.21 -5.23
N SER A 174 -13.25 10.18 -5.45
CA SER A 174 -13.07 9.11 -4.48
C SER A 174 -12.22 9.57 -3.28
N GLN A 175 -12.12 8.71 -2.26
CA GLN A 175 -11.27 8.94 -1.09
C GLN A 175 -9.78 8.62 -1.34
N ARG A 176 -9.38 8.29 -2.58
CA ARG A 176 -7.96 8.09 -2.95
C ARG A 176 -7.19 9.39 -2.72
N LYS A 177 -6.07 9.31 -2.00
CA LYS A 177 -5.23 10.48 -1.71
C LYS A 177 -4.25 10.73 -2.87
N PRO A 178 -3.98 11.98 -3.24
CA PRO A 178 -2.94 12.31 -4.22
C PRO A 178 -1.54 12.16 -3.58
N PRO A 179 -0.47 12.16 -4.39
CA PRO A 179 0.90 12.17 -3.89
C PRO A 179 1.14 13.26 -2.85
N THR A 180 2.04 12.99 -1.91
CA THR A 180 2.39 13.92 -0.83
C THR A 180 3.23 15.06 -1.39
N ASP A 181 2.82 16.30 -1.10
CA ASP A 181 3.56 17.52 -1.41
C ASP A 181 4.28 18.08 -0.17
N GLU A 182 5.11 19.11 -0.37
CA GLU A 182 5.90 19.73 0.71
C GLU A 182 5.01 20.32 1.82
N LYS A 183 3.85 20.89 1.45
CA LYS A 183 2.90 21.46 2.41
C LYS A 183 2.38 20.38 3.36
N LYS A 184 1.95 19.23 2.84
CA LYS A 184 1.49 18.10 3.65
C LYS A 184 2.60 17.52 4.51
N ILE A 185 3.85 17.51 4.04
CA ILE A 185 4.99 17.09 4.87
C ILE A 185 5.17 18.05 6.04
N GLU A 186 5.09 19.36 5.82
CA GLU A 186 5.21 20.36 6.88
C GLU A 186 4.08 20.23 7.92
N GLU A 187 2.84 20.05 7.47
CA GLU A 187 1.68 19.77 8.34
C GLU A 187 1.89 18.49 9.15
N ALA A 188 2.34 17.41 8.50
CA ALA A 188 2.65 16.15 9.17
C ALA A 188 3.78 16.30 10.21
N ARG A 189 4.85 17.06 9.91
CA ARG A 189 5.93 17.32 10.86
C ARG A 189 5.44 18.04 12.11
N LYS A 190 4.51 18.99 11.97
CA LYS A 190 3.91 19.70 13.12
C LYS A 190 3.13 18.73 14.02
N VAL A 191 2.30 17.88 13.42
CA VAL A 191 1.45 16.92 14.14
C VAL A 191 2.25 15.78 14.77
N PHE A 192 3.16 15.16 14.00
CA PHE A 192 3.85 13.93 14.38
C PHE A 192 5.27 14.14 14.91
N LYS A 193 5.81 15.36 14.84
CA LYS A 193 7.09 15.76 15.43
C LYS A 193 8.29 14.93 14.94
N PHE A 194 8.47 14.87 13.61
CA PHE A 194 9.61 14.23 12.93
C PHE A 194 10.32 15.16 11.95
#